data_AF-A0A9K3JUQ7-F1
#
_entry.id   AF-A0A9K3JUQ7-F1
#
_cell.length_a   1.000
_cell.length_b   1.000
_cell.length_c   1.000
_cell.angle_alpha   90.00
_cell.angle_beta   90.00
_cell.angle_gamma   90.00
#
_symmetry.space_group_name_H-M   'P 1'
#
loop_
_entity.id
_entity.type
_entity.pdbx_description
1 polymer ?
#
loop_
_entity_poly.entity_id
_entity_poly.type
_entity_poly.pdbx_seq_one_letter_code
_entity_poly.pdbx_strand_id
1 'polypeptide(L)'
;MVVVDKPKLLGFWDVVAEKDTWDHELSKGRVSTIVDPLHRYLHRLIASSITTRGKSKEWCTCEDLFFFYCFVYKRSCALVHSLAHYFTSANHQQEHKKLYGGAYVIVIAHLFGYHPHADP
;
A
#
# COMPACT_ATOMS: atom_id res chain seq x y z
N MET A 1 -8.07 -6.28 13.33
CA MET A 1 -6.93 -5.83 12.49
C MET A 1 -6.12 -7.06 12.13
N VAL A 2 -5.83 -7.32 10.85
CA VAL A 2 -5.04 -8.49 10.44
C VAL A 2 -3.56 -8.16 10.58
N VAL A 3 -2.86 -8.94 11.40
CA VAL A 3 -1.39 -8.93 11.47
C VAL A 3 -0.91 -10.08 10.60
N VAL A 4 -0.09 -9.78 9.60
CA VAL A 4 0.57 -10.79 8.76
C VAL A 4 2.06 -10.71 9.06
N ASP A 5 2.63 -11.83 9.44
CA ASP A 5 4.05 -11.97 9.74
C ASP A 5 4.88 -11.98 8.45
N LYS A 6 6.14 -11.53 8.57
CA LYS A 6 7.07 -11.43 7.43
C LYS A 6 7.23 -12.77 6.68
N PRO A 7 7.40 -13.94 7.33
CA PRO A 7 7.51 -15.22 6.62
C PRO A 7 6.32 -15.53 5.73
N LYS A 8 5.10 -15.20 6.18
CA LYS A 8 3.89 -15.42 5.40
C LYS A 8 3.76 -14.49 4.20
N LEU A 9 4.23 -13.24 4.33
CA LEU A 9 4.32 -12.32 3.19
C LEU A 9 5.37 -12.80 2.18
N LEU A 10 6.52 -13.29 2.63
CA LEU A 10 7.54 -13.83 1.75
C LEU A 10 7.05 -15.10 1.03
N GLY A 11 6.37 -16.00 1.75
CA GLY A 11 5.72 -17.16 1.12
C GLY A 11 4.65 -16.76 0.10
N PHE A 12 3.97 -15.62 0.30
CA PHE A 12 3.07 -15.07 -0.72
C PHE A 12 3.83 -14.51 -1.93
N TRP A 13 4.99 -13.87 -1.73
CA TRP A 13 5.85 -13.44 -2.83
C TRP A 13 6.22 -14.62 -3.73
N ASP A 14 6.64 -15.75 -3.15
CA ASP A 14 6.99 -16.97 -3.87
C ASP A 14 5.83 -17.58 -4.66
N VAL A 15 4.59 -17.21 -4.34
CA VAL A 15 3.38 -17.64 -5.08
C VAL A 15 3.10 -16.74 -6.29
N VAL A 16 3.38 -15.43 -6.18
CA VAL A 16 3.00 -14.43 -7.20
C VAL A 16 4.14 -14.02 -8.11
N ALA A 17 5.39 -14.24 -7.70
CA ALA A 17 6.61 -13.89 -8.40
C ALA A 17 7.49 -15.11 -8.69
N GLU A 18 8.48 -14.92 -9.55
CA GLU A 18 9.53 -15.90 -9.78
C GLU A 18 10.22 -16.26 -8.45
N LYS A 19 10.53 -17.54 -8.29
CA LYS A 19 11.09 -18.07 -7.05
C LYS A 19 12.45 -17.43 -6.72
N ASP A 20 12.71 -17.20 -5.43
CA ASP A 20 13.99 -16.69 -4.91
C ASP A 20 14.39 -15.30 -5.47
N THR A 21 13.41 -14.50 -5.91
CA THR A 21 13.63 -13.14 -6.45
C THR A 21 13.45 -12.02 -5.43
N TRP A 22 13.09 -12.37 -4.19
CA TRP A 22 12.97 -11.39 -3.13
C TRP A 22 14.35 -10.97 -2.61
N ASP A 23 14.63 -9.66 -2.60
CA ASP A 23 15.83 -9.12 -1.99
C ASP A 23 15.63 -9.02 -0.47
N HIS A 24 16.29 -9.91 0.27
CA HIS A 24 16.19 -9.96 1.73
C HIS A 24 16.90 -8.79 2.42
N GLU A 25 17.98 -8.27 1.84
CA GLU A 25 18.74 -7.14 2.39
C GLU A 25 17.93 -5.85 2.27
N LEU A 26 17.39 -5.62 1.08
CA LEU A 26 16.60 -4.42 0.78
C LEU A 26 15.11 -4.58 1.15
N SER A 27 14.69 -5.78 1.57
CA SER A 27 13.30 -6.13 1.90
C SER A 27 12.31 -5.68 0.82
N LYS A 28 12.63 -5.99 -0.44
CA LYS A 28 11.83 -5.66 -1.61
C LYS A 28 12.04 -6.67 -2.74
N GLY A 29 11.07 -6.80 -3.64
CA GLY A 29 11.15 -7.61 -4.84
C GLY A 29 10.95 -6.78 -6.10
N ARG A 30 11.52 -7.18 -7.23
CA ARG A 30 11.29 -6.49 -8.50
C ARG A 30 9.92 -6.82 -9.06
N VAL A 31 9.11 -5.82 -9.40
CA VAL A 31 7.75 -6.01 -9.94
C VAL A 31 7.77 -6.76 -11.27
N SER A 32 8.85 -6.67 -12.04
CA SER A 32 9.02 -7.41 -13.29
C SER A 32 9.03 -8.94 -13.09
N THR A 33 9.38 -9.41 -11.90
CA THR A 33 9.42 -10.84 -11.55
C THR A 33 8.06 -11.40 -11.15
N ILE A 34 7.05 -10.54 -10.93
CA ILE A 34 5.67 -10.98 -10.71
C ILE A 34 5.18 -11.64 -12.00
N VAL A 35 4.76 -12.90 -11.92
CA VAL A 35 4.48 -13.70 -13.12
C VAL A 35 3.20 -13.23 -13.81
N ASP A 36 2.13 -13.00 -13.05
CA ASP A 36 0.83 -12.62 -13.59
C ASP A 36 0.74 -11.10 -13.88
N PRO A 37 0.39 -10.68 -15.12
CA PRO A 37 0.20 -9.27 -15.45
C PRO A 37 -0.89 -8.57 -14.63
N LEU A 38 -1.94 -9.27 -14.20
CA LEU A 38 -2.98 -8.72 -13.32
C LEU A 38 -2.40 -8.37 -11.95
N HIS A 39 -1.55 -9.24 -11.40
CA HIS A 39 -0.84 -8.98 -10.14
C HIS A 39 0.10 -7.77 -10.25
N ARG A 40 0.80 -7.60 -11.38
CA ARG A 40 1.60 -6.39 -11.64
C ARG A 40 0.75 -5.13 -11.67
N TYR A 41 -0.42 -5.20 -12.29
CA TYR A 41 -1.36 -4.09 -12.36
C TYR A 41 -1.90 -3.72 -10.96
N LEU A 42 -2.29 -4.71 -10.17
CA LEU A 42 -2.75 -4.53 -8.79
C LEU A 42 -1.66 -3.89 -7.91
N HIS A 43 -0.43 -4.41 -7.98
CA HIS A 43 0.71 -3.78 -7.31
C HIS A 43 0.86 -2.31 -7.72
N ARG A 44 0.76 -2.00 -9.02
CA ARG A 44 0.91 -0.63 -9.52
C ARG A 44 -0.21 0.30 -9.03
N LEU A 45 -1.43 -0.20 -8.85
CA LEU A 45 -2.50 0.55 -8.20
C LEU A 45 -2.11 0.87 -6.75
N ILE A 46 -1.76 -0.15 -5.96
CA ILE A 46 -1.34 -0.01 -4.55
C ILE A 46 -0.19 1.00 -4.42
N ALA A 47 0.86 0.82 -5.21
CA ALA A 47 2.05 1.68 -5.21
C ALA A 47 1.74 3.13 -5.60
N SER A 48 0.67 3.36 -6.37
CA SER A 48 0.26 4.70 -6.83
C SER A 48 -0.74 5.37 -5.90
N SER A 49 -1.64 4.60 -5.27
CA SER A 49 -2.81 5.13 -4.55
C SER A 49 -2.76 4.94 -3.04
N ILE A 50 -2.02 3.96 -2.53
CA ILE A 50 -1.95 3.63 -1.10
C ILE A 50 -0.59 4.04 -0.54
N THR A 51 0.49 3.46 -1.07
CA THR A 51 1.86 3.72 -0.56
C THR A 51 2.55 4.87 -1.31
N THR A 52 1.93 5.36 -2.39
CA THR A 52 2.27 6.60 -3.11
C THR A 52 3.76 6.78 -3.38
N ARG A 53 4.46 5.74 -3.84
CA ARG A 53 5.91 5.75 -4.10
C ARG A 53 6.33 6.62 -5.29
N GLY A 54 5.45 7.50 -5.78
CA GLY A 54 5.71 8.41 -6.88
C GLY A 54 6.20 7.69 -8.13
N LYS A 55 7.46 7.91 -8.51
CA LYS A 55 8.10 7.30 -9.69
C LYS A 55 8.72 5.91 -9.42
N SER A 56 8.92 5.51 -8.16
CA SER A 56 9.53 4.22 -7.81
C SER A 56 8.49 3.10 -7.79
N LYS A 57 8.14 2.61 -8.97
CA LYS A 57 7.16 1.51 -9.19
C LYS A 57 7.80 0.20 -9.64
N GLU A 58 9.13 0.20 -9.79
CA GLU A 58 9.91 -0.98 -10.16
C GLU A 58 10.00 -2.00 -9.01
N TRP A 59 9.86 -1.52 -7.77
CA TRP A 59 10.06 -2.31 -6.57
C TRP A 59 8.74 -2.50 -5.81
N CYS A 60 8.49 -3.72 -5.37
CA CYS A 60 7.46 -4.08 -4.42
C CYS A 60 8.10 -4.25 -3.05
N THR A 61 7.72 -3.42 -2.09
CA THR A 61 8.24 -3.52 -0.71
C THR A 61 7.35 -4.41 0.16
N CYS A 62 7.80 -4.73 1.38
CA CYS A 62 6.97 -5.44 2.37
C CYS A 62 5.59 -4.79 2.60
N GLU A 63 5.50 -3.46 2.56
CA GLU A 63 4.25 -2.74 2.77
C GLU A 63 3.31 -2.92 1.56
N ASP A 64 3.83 -2.76 0.34
CA ASP A 64 3.06 -3.00 -0.88
C ASP A 64 2.58 -4.46 -0.93
N LEU A 65 3.46 -5.39 -0.54
CA LEU A 65 3.20 -6.81 -0.49
C LEU A 65 2.13 -7.16 0.55
N PHE A 66 2.11 -6.49 1.70
CA PHE A 66 1.06 -6.64 2.70
C PHE A 66 -0.31 -6.20 2.17
N PHE A 67 -0.40 -5.04 1.54
CA PHE A 67 -1.65 -4.58 0.93
C PHE A 67 -2.08 -5.49 -0.20
N PHE A 68 -1.13 -5.95 -1.00
CA PHE A 68 -1.41 -6.84 -2.11
C PHE A 68 -1.92 -8.20 -1.63
N TYR A 69 -1.29 -8.78 -0.61
CA TYR A 69 -1.77 -9.98 0.09
C TYR A 69 -3.20 -9.78 0.61
N CYS A 70 -3.48 -8.66 1.27
CA CYS A 70 -4.81 -8.38 1.80
C CYS A 70 -5.85 -8.25 0.69
N PHE A 71 -5.49 -7.66 -0.45
CA PHE A 71 -6.37 -7.51 -1.60
C PHE A 71 -6.71 -8.86 -2.24
N VAL A 72 -5.69 -9.68 -2.52
CA VAL A 72 -5.86 -11.01 -3.15
C VAL A 72 -6.67 -11.95 -2.26
N TYR A 73 -6.40 -11.96 -0.96
CA TYR A 73 -7.11 -12.83 0.00
C TYR A 73 -8.34 -12.18 0.64
N LYS A 74 -8.81 -11.03 0.14
CA LYS A 74 -9.99 -10.30 0.63
C LYS A 74 -9.99 -10.09 2.15
N ARG A 75 -8.83 -9.75 2.72
CA ARG A 75 -8.65 -9.51 4.16
C ARG A 75 -8.83 -8.04 4.49
N SER A 76 -9.52 -7.75 5.59
CA SER A 76 -9.62 -6.39 6.13
C SER A 76 -8.25 -5.93 6.66
N CYS A 77 -7.67 -4.92 6.01
CA CYS A 77 -6.44 -4.26 6.46
C CYS A 77 -6.75 -2.86 6.99
N ALA A 78 -5.88 -2.33 7.86
CA ALA A 78 -6.03 -0.99 8.44
C ALA A 78 -5.65 0.11 7.44
N LEU A 79 -6.35 0.15 6.30
CA LEU A 79 -6.11 1.07 5.20
C LEU A 79 -6.10 2.53 5.68
N VAL A 80 -6.94 2.88 6.66
CA VAL A 80 -7.01 4.22 7.27
C VAL A 80 -5.68 4.64 7.90
N HIS A 81 -5.00 3.73 8.59
CA HIS A 81 -3.74 4.04 9.26
C HIS A 81 -2.63 4.32 8.23
N SER A 82 -2.55 3.52 7.18
CA SER A 82 -1.56 3.74 6.12
C SER A 82 -1.89 4.95 5.26
N LEU A 83 -3.17 5.25 5.02
CA LEU A 83 -3.58 6.51 4.41
C LEU A 83 -3.24 7.72 5.30
N ALA A 84 -3.45 7.63 6.61
CA ALA A 84 -3.06 8.70 7.54
C ALA A 84 -1.55 8.92 7.54
N HIS A 85 -0.76 7.84 7.60
CA HIS A 85 0.71 7.89 7.49
C HIS A 85 1.15 8.50 6.16
N TYR A 86 0.45 8.17 5.06
CA TYR A 86 0.62 8.82 3.76
C TYR A 86 0.42 10.34 3.85
N PHE A 87 -0.73 10.82 4.38
CA PHE A 87 -0.97 12.27 4.45
C PHE A 87 0.04 12.99 5.33
N THR A 88 0.48 12.38 6.44
CA THR A 88 1.51 12.98 7.30
C THR A 88 2.88 13.03 6.63
N SER A 89 3.25 12.01 5.85
CA SER A 89 4.56 11.97 5.17
C SER A 89 4.60 12.78 3.87
N ALA A 90 3.49 12.82 3.13
CA ALA A 90 3.33 13.63 1.92
C ALA A 90 3.22 15.13 2.20
N ASN A 91 2.74 15.53 3.40
CA ASN A 91 2.70 16.94 3.81
C ASN A 91 4.09 17.61 3.82
N HIS A 92 5.18 16.84 3.87
CA HIS A 92 6.54 17.37 3.82
C HIS A 92 7.17 17.38 2.40
N GLN A 93 6.53 16.78 1.39
CA GLN A 93 7.12 16.55 0.05
C GLN A 93 6.32 17.12 -1.14
N GLN A 94 5.99 18.41 -1.09
CA GLN A 94 5.83 19.33 -2.25
C GLN A 94 4.43 19.84 -2.63
N GLU A 95 4.45 21.11 -3.03
CA GLU A 95 3.41 21.95 -3.67
C GLU A 95 2.81 21.43 -4.99
N HIS A 96 3.17 20.26 -5.50
CA HIS A 96 2.69 19.85 -6.83
C HIS A 96 1.53 18.85 -6.80
N LYS A 97 0.36 19.38 -7.18
CA LYS A 97 -0.89 18.71 -7.58
C LYS A 97 -1.77 18.27 -6.40
N LYS A 98 -2.62 19.21 -5.97
CA LYS A 98 -3.78 18.99 -5.09
C LYS A 98 -4.68 17.86 -5.62
N LEU A 99 -4.42 16.64 -5.18
CA LEU A 99 -5.48 15.66 -4.96
C LEU A 99 -5.93 15.86 -3.51
N TYR A 100 -7.16 16.32 -3.32
CA TYR A 100 -7.76 16.56 -2.01
C TYR A 100 -7.99 15.22 -1.28
N GLY A 101 -6.92 14.57 -0.84
CA GLY A 101 -7.03 13.31 -0.11
C GLY A 101 -7.64 13.47 1.28
N GLY A 102 -7.71 14.69 1.80
CA GLY A 102 -8.54 15.03 2.97
C GLY A 102 -10.01 14.62 2.78
N ALA A 103 -10.58 14.72 1.58
CA ALA A 103 -11.96 14.30 1.33
C ALA A 103 -12.13 12.78 1.48
N TYR A 104 -11.15 11.98 1.06
CA TYR A 104 -11.21 10.52 1.18
C TYR A 104 -11.08 10.07 2.64
N VAL A 105 -10.16 10.68 3.40
CA VAL A 105 -10.02 10.38 4.84
C VAL A 105 -11.26 10.82 5.61
N ILE A 106 -11.83 11.98 5.30
CA ILE A 106 -13.07 12.48 5.92
C ILE A 106 -14.25 11.55 5.60
N VAL A 107 -14.39 11.10 4.35
CA VAL A 107 -15.45 10.13 3.98
C VAL A 107 -15.28 8.82 4.73
N ILE A 108 -14.04 8.30 4.84
CA ILE A 108 -13.80 7.08 5.61
C ILE A 108 -14.05 7.30 7.11
N ALA A 109 -13.60 8.43 7.66
CA ALA A 109 -13.85 8.80 9.06
C ALA A 109 -15.35 8.85 9.34
N HIS A 110 -16.14 9.50 8.48
CA HIS A 110 -17.60 9.52 8.58
C HIS A 110 -18.23 8.12 8.48
N LEU A 111 -17.76 7.25 7.57
CA LEU A 111 -18.25 5.88 7.46
C LEU A 111 -17.97 5.04 8.71
N PHE A 112 -16.92 5.36 9.48
CA PHE A 112 -16.62 4.73 10.77
C PHE A 112 -17.17 5.51 11.97
N GLY A 113 -18.01 6.53 11.75
CA GLY A 113 -18.68 7.31 12.80
C GLY A 113 -17.83 8.45 13.40
N TYR A 114 -16.62 8.66 12.91
CA TYR A 114 -15.74 9.75 13.34
C TYR A 114 -16.08 11.02 12.58
N HIS A 115 -16.70 11.99 13.25
CA HIS A 115 -16.97 13.31 12.71
C HIS A 115 -15.92 14.27 13.27
N PRO A 116 -14.95 14.75 12.47
CA PRO A 116 -14.04 15.77 12.94
C PRO A 116 -14.88 17.00 13.28
N HIS A 117 -14.95 17.35 14.56
CA HIS A 117 -15.45 18.65 14.98
C HIS A 117 -14.61 19.69 14.26
N ALA A 118 -15.25 20.58 13.51
CA ALA A 118 -14.58 21.77 13.03
C ALA A 118 -14.20 22.57 14.28
N ASP A 119 -12.90 22.63 14.59
CA ASP A 119 -12.42 23.63 15.52
C ASP A 119 -12.67 25.02 14.89
N PRO A 120 -13.17 25.99 15.67
CA PRO A 120 -13.56 27.32 15.20
C PRO A 120 -12.40 28.16 14.66
#